data_AF-A0A831UM92-F1
#
_entry.id   AF-A0A831UM92-F1
#
_cell.length_a   1.000
_cell.length_b   1.000
_cell.length_c   1.000
_cell.angle_alpha   90.00
_cell.angle_beta   90.00
_cell.angle_gamma   90.00
#
_symmetry.space_group_name_H-M   'P 1'
#
loop_
_entity.id
_entity.type
_entity.pdbx_description
1 polymer ?
#
loop_
_entity_poly.entity_id
_entity_poly.type
_entity_poly.pdbx_seq_one_letter_code
_entity_poly.pdbx_strand_id
1 'polypeptide(L)'
;PKDFYDAIITAGFALRKGEPGTLGELSPKPHPWLYAETCRVGLGVPFEGRHSVVGIEDSGAGVCSIRLAGFPTIGFAGGNIDPSGTRELCDAYCESFEQVLDIIR
;
A
#
# COMPACT_ATOMS: atom_id res chain seq x y z
N PRO A 1 8.58 0.46 16.16
CA PRO A 1 7.56 0.21 15.11
C PRO A 1 6.25 -0.35 15.65
N LYS A 2 6.29 -1.41 16.48
CA LYS A 2 5.08 -2.10 16.96
C LYS A 2 4.16 -1.24 17.83
N ASP A 3 4.71 -0.25 18.52
CA ASP A 3 3.92 0.67 19.36
C ASP A 3 3.37 1.89 18.60
N PHE A 4 3.77 2.05 17.33
CA PHE A 4 3.36 3.19 16.49
C PHE A 4 2.28 2.81 15.48
N TYR A 5 2.34 1.59 14.92
CA TYR A 5 1.40 1.12 13.90
C TYR A 5 0.36 0.18 14.51
N ASP A 6 -0.91 0.43 14.23
CA ASP A 6 -2.02 -0.44 14.66
C ASP A 6 -2.00 -1.81 13.96
N ALA A 7 -1.53 -1.86 12.72
CA ALA A 7 -1.37 -3.08 11.94
C ALA A 7 -0.12 -3.02 11.07
N ILE A 8 0.57 -4.16 10.96
CA ILE A 8 1.77 -4.32 10.12
C ILE A 8 1.62 -5.62 9.33
N ILE A 9 1.75 -5.54 8.01
CA ILE A 9 1.86 -6.70 7.13
C ILE A 9 3.23 -6.69 6.44
N THR A 10 3.75 -7.87 6.13
CA THR A 10 4.97 -8.03 5.34
C THR A 10 4.70 -9.00 4.19
N ALA A 11 5.37 -8.82 3.05
CA ALA A 11 5.30 -9.77 1.93
C ALA A 11 5.77 -11.19 2.30
N GLY A 12 6.48 -11.33 3.42
CA GLY A 12 7.00 -12.59 3.94
C GLY A 12 8.10 -13.16 3.05
N PHE A 13 8.26 -14.48 3.05
CA PHE A 13 9.40 -15.17 2.41
C PHE A 13 8.93 -16.30 1.49
N ALA A 14 9.74 -16.60 0.48
CA ALA A 14 9.45 -17.67 -0.48
C ALA A 14 9.34 -19.03 0.22
N LEU A 15 8.38 -19.86 -0.22
CA LEU A 15 8.29 -21.25 0.19
C LEU A 15 9.49 -22.03 -0.34
N ARG A 16 10.35 -22.50 0.57
CA ARG A 16 11.53 -23.29 0.25
C ARG A 16 11.50 -24.62 0.99
N LYS A 17 12.21 -25.61 0.44
CA LYS A 17 12.29 -26.94 1.07
C LYS A 17 12.90 -26.82 2.46
N GLY A 18 12.14 -27.18 3.48
CA GLY A 18 12.60 -27.18 4.88
C GLY A 18 12.49 -25.83 5.59
N GLU A 19 11.89 -24.82 4.96
CA GLU A 19 11.72 -23.49 5.55
C GLU A 19 10.24 -23.06 5.52
N PRO A 20 9.75 -22.39 6.58
CA PRO A 20 8.44 -21.75 6.52
C PRO A 20 8.49 -20.58 5.52
N GLY A 21 7.49 -20.50 4.66
CA GLY A 21 7.29 -19.39 3.73
C GLY A 21 5.83 -18.94 3.73
N THR A 22 5.56 -17.84 3.05
CA THR A 22 4.23 -17.23 2.95
C THR A 22 3.77 -17.18 1.51
N LEU A 23 2.45 -17.23 1.29
CA LEU A 23 1.87 -16.89 -0.01
C LEU A 23 2.18 -15.46 -0.46
N GLY A 24 2.62 -14.60 0.45
CA GLY A 24 2.86 -13.19 0.14
C GLY A 24 3.94 -12.93 -0.90
N GLU A 25 4.93 -13.80 -1.00
CA GLU A 25 5.95 -13.76 -2.07
C GLU A 25 5.42 -14.25 -3.42
N LEU A 26 4.34 -15.05 -3.44
CA LEU A 26 3.62 -15.41 -4.67
C LEU A 26 2.64 -14.32 -5.12
N SER A 27 2.35 -13.37 -4.24
CA SER A 27 1.47 -12.23 -4.51
C SER A 27 2.21 -10.89 -4.34
N PRO A 28 3.39 -10.68 -4.95
CA PRO A 28 4.10 -9.42 -4.77
C PRO A 28 3.31 -8.27 -5.41
N LYS A 29 3.68 -7.03 -5.07
CA LYS A 29 3.18 -5.84 -5.79
C LYS A 29 3.42 -6.04 -7.31
N PRO A 30 2.42 -5.83 -8.18
CA PRO A 30 1.23 -5.00 -7.98
C PRO A 30 -0.01 -5.72 -7.44
N HIS A 31 0.08 -6.95 -6.93
CA HIS A 31 -1.08 -7.61 -6.30
C HIS A 31 -1.60 -6.77 -5.10
N PRO A 32 -2.92 -6.60 -4.90
CA PRO A 32 -3.46 -5.66 -3.92
C PRO A 32 -3.48 -6.17 -2.47
N TRP A 33 -3.28 -7.48 -2.28
CA TRP A 33 -3.60 -8.17 -1.02
C TRP A 33 -2.94 -7.56 0.22
N LEU A 34 -1.68 -7.09 0.16
CA LEU A 34 -1.02 -6.48 1.31
C LEU A 34 -1.83 -5.31 1.87
N TYR A 35 -2.31 -4.42 1.01
CA TYR A 35 -3.09 -3.26 1.41
C TYR A 35 -4.52 -3.66 1.80
N ALA A 36 -5.15 -4.53 1.00
CA ALA A 36 -6.52 -4.98 1.26
C ALA A 36 -6.63 -5.76 2.58
N GLU A 37 -5.70 -6.66 2.88
CA GLU A 37 -5.66 -7.46 4.10
C GLU A 37 -5.30 -6.61 5.32
N THR A 38 -4.31 -5.71 5.21
CA THR A 38 -4.00 -4.77 6.31
C THR A 38 -5.22 -3.94 6.67
N CYS A 39 -5.94 -3.41 5.68
CA CYS A 39 -7.14 -2.62 5.89
C CYS A 39 -8.29 -3.46 6.49
N ARG A 40 -8.62 -4.60 5.86
CA ARG A 40 -9.80 -5.39 6.23
C ARG A 40 -9.62 -6.21 7.49
N VAL A 41 -8.46 -6.87 7.63
CA VAL A 41 -8.16 -7.79 8.73
C VAL A 41 -7.39 -7.08 9.82
N GLY A 42 -6.32 -6.36 9.46
CA GLY A 42 -5.47 -5.66 10.43
C GLY A 42 -6.17 -4.50 11.14
N LEU A 43 -6.78 -3.60 10.36
CA LEU A 43 -7.45 -2.41 10.87
C LEU A 43 -8.97 -2.60 11.09
N GLY A 44 -9.53 -3.74 10.67
CA GLY A 44 -10.95 -4.07 10.86
C GLY A 44 -11.92 -3.24 10.02
N VAL A 45 -11.44 -2.49 9.02
CA VAL A 45 -12.28 -1.62 8.19
C VAL A 45 -13.12 -2.46 7.22
N PRO A 46 -14.45 -2.33 7.19
CA PRO A 46 -15.30 -3.04 6.23
C PRO A 46 -15.11 -2.54 4.80
N PHE A 47 -15.43 -3.37 3.81
CA PHE A 47 -15.24 -3.02 2.40
C PHE A 47 -16.02 -1.75 2.02
N GLU A 48 -17.20 -1.56 2.59
CA GLU A 48 -18.04 -0.38 2.42
C GLU A 48 -17.35 0.89 2.97
N GLY A 49 -16.47 0.74 3.96
CA GLY A 49 -15.69 1.81 4.56
C GLY A 49 -14.38 2.13 3.84
N ARG A 50 -14.02 1.43 2.76
CA ARG A 50 -12.71 1.61 2.08
C ARG A 50 -12.42 3.02 1.59
N HIS A 51 -13.45 3.84 1.37
CA HIS A 51 -13.30 5.22 0.94
C HIS A 51 -12.82 6.17 2.06
N SER A 52 -12.79 5.72 3.31
CA SER A 52 -12.16 6.46 4.42
C SER A 52 -10.68 6.13 4.62
N VAL A 53 -10.07 5.37 3.70
CA VAL A 53 -8.69 4.92 3.78
C VAL A 53 -7.93 5.46 2.58
N VAL A 54 -6.78 6.07 2.81
CA VAL A 54 -5.85 6.47 1.74
C VAL A 54 -4.61 5.59 1.80
N GLY A 55 -4.08 5.21 0.64
CA GLY A 55 -2.78 4.57 0.54
C GLY A 55 -1.71 5.58 0.12
N ILE A 56 -0.53 5.50 0.73
CA ILE A 56 0.64 6.32 0.39
C ILE A 56 1.75 5.40 -0.14
N GLU A 57 2.28 5.67 -1.32
CA GLU A 57 3.33 4.85 -1.95
C GLU A 57 4.28 5.70 -2.79
N ASP A 58 5.54 5.26 -2.90
CA ASP A 58 6.59 5.87 -3.72
C ASP A 58 6.97 5.02 -4.94
N SER A 59 6.46 3.79 -5.02
CA SER A 59 6.72 2.86 -6.12
C SER A 59 5.51 2.68 -7.05
N GLY A 60 5.75 2.56 -8.35
CA GLY A 60 4.67 2.35 -9.32
C GLY A 60 3.91 1.04 -9.11
N ALA A 61 4.60 -0.03 -8.70
CA ALA A 61 3.95 -1.28 -8.34
C ALA A 61 3.01 -1.12 -7.13
N GLY A 62 3.41 -0.30 -6.14
CA GLY A 62 2.57 -0.01 -4.99
C GLY A 62 1.40 0.90 -5.29
N VAL A 63 1.59 1.91 -6.15
CA VAL A 63 0.48 2.71 -6.68
C VAL A 63 -0.57 1.81 -7.31
N CYS A 64 -0.16 0.89 -8.19
CA CYS A 64 -1.07 -0.09 -8.79
C CYS A 64 -1.74 -0.98 -7.74
N SER A 65 -0.99 -1.50 -6.76
CA SER A 65 -1.55 -2.32 -5.68
C SER A 65 -2.63 -1.59 -4.88
N ILE A 66 -2.42 -0.32 -4.50
CA ILE A 66 -3.39 0.48 -3.73
C ILE A 66 -4.65 0.72 -4.56
N ARG A 67 -4.49 1.08 -5.84
CA ARG A 67 -5.62 1.30 -6.75
C ARG A 67 -6.43 0.02 -6.96
N LEU A 68 -5.77 -1.11 -7.14
CA LEU A 68 -6.41 -2.43 -7.25
C LEU A 68 -7.08 -2.86 -5.93
N ALA A 69 -6.59 -2.41 -4.78
CA ALA A 69 -7.24 -2.62 -3.48
C ALA A 69 -8.48 -1.73 -3.27
N GLY A 70 -8.72 -0.76 -4.16
CA GLY A 70 -9.91 0.09 -4.16
C GLY A 70 -9.79 1.32 -3.27
N PHE A 71 -8.57 1.76 -2.95
CA PHE A 71 -8.32 2.95 -2.14
C PHE A 71 -7.84 4.13 -3.01
N PRO A 72 -8.16 5.38 -2.63
CA PRO A 72 -7.42 6.56 -3.10
C PRO A 72 -5.92 6.42 -2.83
N THR A 73 -5.11 6.83 -3.79
CA THR A 73 -3.65 6.71 -3.77
C THR A 73 -3.00 8.09 -3.76
N ILE A 74 -2.22 8.37 -2.73
CA ILE A 74 -1.31 9.52 -2.68
C ILE A 74 0.08 9.01 -3.07
N GLY A 75 0.57 9.44 -4.23
CA GLY A 75 1.95 9.21 -4.64
C GLY A 75 2.91 10.04 -3.79
N PHE A 76 4.07 9.48 -3.47
CA PHE A 76 5.10 10.12 -2.65
C PHE A 76 6.44 10.14 -3.38
N ALA A 77 7.19 11.23 -3.26
CA ALA A 77 8.51 11.35 -3.86
C ALA A 77 9.55 10.42 -3.22
N GLY A 78 10.56 10.03 -3.99
CA GLY A 78 11.71 9.24 -3.52
C GLY A 78 11.83 7.84 -4.13
N GLY A 79 10.77 7.34 -4.77
CA GLY A 79 10.79 6.06 -5.47
C GLY A 79 10.75 6.22 -7.00
N ASN A 80 9.98 5.35 -7.67
CA ASN A 80 10.01 5.21 -9.13
C ASN A 80 8.68 5.53 -9.82
N ILE A 81 7.74 6.24 -9.17
CA ILE A 81 6.43 6.60 -9.76
C ILE A 81 6.55 7.28 -11.13
N ASP A 82 7.43 8.29 -11.25
CA ASP A 82 7.62 9.03 -12.50
C ASP A 82 8.23 8.17 -13.60
N PRO A 83 9.40 7.52 -13.39
CA PRO A 83 9.99 6.68 -14.42
C PRO A 83 9.17 5.42 -14.74
N SER A 84 8.25 5.00 -13.86
CA SER A 84 7.32 3.90 -14.15
C SER A 84 6.03 4.34 -14.85
N GLY A 85 5.81 5.65 -15.05
CA GLY A 85 4.62 6.18 -15.73
C GLY A 85 3.32 5.97 -14.95
N THR A 86 3.39 5.84 -13.63
CA THR A 86 2.22 5.60 -12.78
C THR A 86 1.74 6.85 -12.04
N ARG A 87 2.31 8.04 -12.30
CA ARG A 87 1.92 9.28 -11.63
C ARG A 87 0.43 9.59 -11.85
N GLU A 88 -0.05 9.33 -13.06
CA GLU A 88 -1.43 9.56 -13.49
C GLU A 88 -2.43 8.62 -12.81
N LEU A 89 -1.95 7.56 -12.15
CA LEU A 89 -2.78 6.66 -11.34
C LEU A 89 -2.92 7.13 -9.88
N CYS A 90 -2.19 8.17 -9.48
CA CYS A 90 -2.31 8.78 -8.16
C CYS A 90 -3.42 9.83 -8.15
N ASP A 91 -4.20 9.89 -7.07
CA ASP A 91 -5.21 10.94 -6.83
C ASP A 91 -4.54 12.25 -6.36
N ALA A 92 -3.35 12.16 -5.76
CA ALA A 92 -2.46 13.29 -5.47
C ALA A 92 -0.99 12.85 -5.48
N TYR A 93 -0.05 13.79 -5.59
CA TYR A 93 1.39 13.52 -5.48
C TYR A 93 2.04 14.52 -4.52
N CYS A 94 2.80 14.01 -3.56
CA CYS A 94 3.42 14.80 -2.50
C CYS A 94 4.93 14.56 -2.42
N GLU A 95 5.66 15.57 -1.99
CA GLU A 95 7.11 15.52 -1.72
C GLU A 95 7.41 15.53 -0.21
N SER A 96 6.41 15.82 0.64
CA SER A 96 6.55 15.82 2.09
C SER A 96 5.28 15.34 2.79
N PHE A 97 5.42 14.89 4.04
CA PHE A 97 4.27 14.45 4.84
C PHE A 97 3.34 15.60 5.24
N GLU A 98 3.84 16.84 5.29
CA GLU A 98 3.02 18.04 5.50
C GLU A 98 2.03 18.22 4.34
N GLN A 99 2.46 18.02 3.09
CA GLN A 99 1.56 18.07 1.93
C GLN A 99 0.50 16.96 1.99
N VAL A 100 0.89 15.75 2.41
CA VAL A 100 -0.07 14.66 2.64
C VAL A 100 -1.09 15.06 3.71
N LEU A 101 -0.63 15.67 4.80
CA LEU A 101 -1.48 16.11 5.90
C LEU A 101 -2.48 17.19 5.46
N ASP A 102 -2.09 18.10 4.58
CA ASP A 102 -2.98 19.13 4.03
C ASP A 102 -4.08 18.55 3.14
N ILE A 103 -3.85 17.38 2.52
CA ILE A 103 -4.85 16.69 1.68
C ILE A 103 -5.90 15.95 2.51
N ILE A 104 -5.51 15.36 3.64
CA ILE A 104 -6.39 14.50 4.45
C ILE A 104 -7.11 15.25 5.57
N ARG A 105 -6.90 16.56 5.67
CA ARG A 105 -7.52 17.44 6.68
C ARG A 105 -8.86 18.01 6.24
#